data_AF-A0A1U7XTQ4-F1
#
_entry.id   AF-A0A1U7XTQ4-F1
#
_cell.length_a   1.000
_cell.length_b   1.000
_cell.length_c   1.000
_cell.angle_alpha   90.00
_cell.angle_beta   90.00
_cell.angle_gamma   90.00
#
_symmetry.space_group_name_H-M   'P 1'
#
loop_
_entity.id
_entity.type
_entity.pdbx_description
1 polymer ?
#
loop_
_entity_poly.entity_id
_entity_poly.type
_entity_poly.pdbx_seq_one_letter_code
_entity_poly.pdbx_strand_id
1 'polypeptide(L)'
;MATTSSSSSSNSKKENQVLILGRYEIGKLLGHGTFAKVYLARNIKTNECVAIKVIDKEKILKVGLIAHIKREISILRRVRHPNIVQLYEVMATKAKIYFVMEYVKGGELFNKVAKGRLKEEVARKYFQQLISAVAFCHARGVYHRDLKPENILLDEDGNVKVSDFGLSAISEQIKQDGLFHTFCGTPAYVAPEVLGRKGYDGAKVDIWSCGVILFVLMAGYLPFHDQNVMAMYKKIYKGEFRCPRWFSSELARFLTRLLDTNPERRITIPEIMNNRWFKKGFKHVKFYIEDDKLCSINDDVDDKEGVDSSSELSESESEMEIRRKPPSLPRPASLNAFDIISFSRSFDLSGLFDDGEDGGRFISGAPVPKIISKLEEIAKVVSFAVRKKDCRVSLEGSKEGAKGPLTIAAEIFELTPSLRVVEVKKKAGDRVEYEEFYHKELKPGLQNLTLEVDGPVDSSHLPSDTE
;
A
#
# COMPACT_ATOMS: atom_id res chain seq x y z
N MET A 1 67.04 -0.35 -37.57
CA MET A 1 66.38 0.54 -36.59
C MET A 1 64.88 0.32 -36.72
N ALA A 2 64.29 -0.23 -35.66
CA ALA A 2 62.90 -0.64 -35.58
C ALA A 2 62.05 0.51 -35.01
N THR A 3 60.85 0.70 -35.55
CA THR A 3 59.77 1.46 -34.90
C THR A 3 58.57 0.53 -34.76
N THR A 4 58.38 0.07 -33.53
CA THR A 4 57.32 -0.83 -33.06
C THR A 4 55.98 -0.10 -32.99
N SER A 5 54.97 -0.65 -33.66
CA SER A 5 53.55 -0.33 -33.45
C SER A 5 53.02 -1.09 -32.22
N SER A 6 52.74 -0.39 -31.13
CA SER A 6 52.06 -0.95 -29.96
C SER A 6 50.54 -0.75 -30.07
N SER A 7 49.83 -1.86 -30.20
CA SER A 7 48.38 -1.97 -30.07
C SER A 7 47.95 -1.66 -28.64
N SER A 8 47.25 -0.56 -28.42
CA SER A 8 46.61 -0.23 -27.15
C SER A 8 45.29 -0.98 -27.02
N SER A 9 45.36 -2.21 -26.51
CA SER A 9 44.21 -2.94 -25.97
C SER A 9 43.57 -2.14 -24.84
N SER A 10 42.36 -1.62 -25.07
CA SER A 10 41.52 -0.92 -24.10
C SER A 10 41.07 -1.89 -23.00
N ASN A 11 41.90 -2.04 -21.98
CA ASN A 11 41.59 -2.81 -20.79
C ASN A 11 40.65 -1.97 -19.91
N SER A 12 39.34 -2.08 -20.14
CA SER A 12 38.33 -1.47 -19.27
C SER A 12 38.43 -2.10 -17.88
N LYS A 13 38.98 -1.36 -16.92
CA LYS A 13 38.98 -1.72 -15.51
C LYS A 13 37.53 -1.97 -15.07
N LYS A 14 37.15 -3.22 -14.87
CA LYS A 14 35.96 -3.58 -14.07
C LYS A 14 36.25 -3.10 -12.64
N GLU A 15 35.77 -1.92 -12.29
CA GLU A 15 35.70 -1.52 -10.89
C GLU A 15 34.95 -2.60 -10.11
N ASN A 16 35.45 -2.95 -8.93
CA ASN A 16 34.81 -3.88 -8.00
C ASN A 16 33.43 -3.31 -7.62
N GLN A 17 32.40 -3.66 -8.40
CA GLN A 17 31.04 -3.21 -8.17
C GLN A 17 30.57 -3.79 -6.84
N VAL A 18 30.27 -2.90 -5.89
CA VAL A 18 29.77 -3.28 -4.57
C VAL A 18 28.36 -3.83 -4.74
N LEU A 19 28.22 -5.15 -4.69
CA LEU A 19 26.93 -5.82 -4.75
C LEU A 19 26.30 -5.89 -3.35
N ILE A 20 25.07 -5.38 -3.19
CA ILE A 20 24.27 -5.67 -2.00
C ILE A 20 23.77 -7.10 -2.13
N LEU A 21 24.22 -7.95 -1.19
CA LEU A 21 23.77 -9.34 -1.05
C LEU A 21 23.84 -10.14 -2.36
N GLY A 22 24.81 -9.81 -3.22
CA GLY A 22 25.01 -10.47 -4.51
C GLY A 22 23.86 -10.30 -5.53
N ARG A 23 22.90 -9.40 -5.30
CA ARG A 23 21.70 -9.23 -6.15
C ARG A 23 21.54 -7.85 -6.76
N TYR A 24 22.04 -6.81 -6.09
CA TYR A 24 21.87 -5.44 -6.53
C TYR A 24 23.19 -4.74 -6.65
N GLU A 25 23.46 -4.17 -7.82
CA GLU A 25 24.59 -3.29 -8.04
C GLU A 25 24.24 -1.89 -7.54
N ILE A 26 24.98 -1.40 -6.53
CA ILE A 26 24.78 -0.05 -5.99
C ILE A 26 25.32 0.98 -6.98
N GLY A 27 24.50 1.97 -7.32
CA GLY A 27 24.87 3.17 -8.05
C GLY A 27 24.94 4.40 -7.15
N LYS A 28 24.51 5.55 -7.68
CA LYS A 28 24.60 6.85 -6.99
C LYS A 28 23.74 6.91 -5.72
N LEU A 29 24.19 7.70 -4.75
CA LEU A 29 23.37 8.09 -3.60
C LEU A 29 22.25 9.04 -4.09
N LEU A 30 21.00 8.68 -3.82
CA LEU A 30 19.81 9.48 -4.16
C LEU A 30 19.41 10.42 -3.02
N GLY A 31 19.62 9.99 -1.77
CA GLY A 31 19.25 10.78 -0.60
C GLY A 31 19.94 10.31 0.67
N HIS A 32 20.14 11.24 1.61
CA HIS A 32 20.69 10.96 2.92
C HIS A 32 19.80 11.58 4.00
N GLY A 33 19.17 10.72 4.80
CA GLY A 33 18.50 11.11 6.03
C GLY A 33 19.36 10.81 7.25
N THR A 34 18.95 11.32 8.41
CA THR A 34 19.63 11.11 9.70
C THR A 34 19.83 9.62 10.03
N PHE A 35 18.89 8.77 9.61
CA PHE A 35 18.86 7.35 9.98
C PHE A 35 18.93 6.39 8.78
N ALA A 36 18.95 6.91 7.56
CA ALA A 36 18.91 6.09 6.36
C ALA A 36 19.70 6.71 5.20
N LYS A 37 20.26 5.85 4.36
CA LYS A 37 20.83 6.25 3.06
C LYS A 37 20.03 5.58 1.96
N VAL A 38 19.67 6.33 0.93
CA VAL A 38 18.93 5.82 -0.23
C VAL A 38 19.84 5.84 -1.43
N TYR A 39 20.03 4.69 -2.06
CA TYR A 39 20.86 4.51 -3.25
C TYR A 39 20.01 4.14 -4.44
N LEU A 40 20.38 4.63 -5.61
CA LEU A 40 19.97 4.01 -6.87
C LEU A 40 20.72 2.70 -6.97
N ALA A 41 20.05 1.64 -7.37
CA ALA A 41 20.68 0.36 -7.64
C ALA A 41 20.05 -0.30 -8.87
N ARG A 42 20.74 -1.30 -9.41
CA ARG A 42 20.25 -2.11 -10.53
C ARG A 42 20.14 -3.56 -10.08
N ASN A 43 18.98 -4.17 -10.33
CA ASN A 43 18.81 -5.61 -10.16
C ASN A 43 19.62 -6.32 -11.25
N ILE A 44 20.60 -7.13 -10.88
CA ILE A 44 21.49 -7.76 -11.86
C ILE A 44 20.81 -8.85 -12.69
N LYS A 45 19.67 -9.39 -12.22
CA LYS A 45 18.91 -10.42 -12.94
C LYS A 45 17.95 -9.80 -13.96
N THR A 46 17.21 -8.75 -13.57
CA THR A 46 16.18 -8.14 -14.41
C THR A 46 16.66 -6.89 -15.15
N ASN A 47 17.84 -6.37 -14.82
CA ASN A 47 18.35 -5.06 -15.27
C ASN A 47 17.50 -3.86 -14.86
N GLU A 48 16.49 -4.04 -14.01
CA GLU A 48 15.62 -2.94 -13.58
C GLU A 48 16.30 -2.05 -12.53
N CYS A 49 16.08 -0.74 -12.65
CA CYS A 49 16.51 0.23 -11.66
C CYS A 49 15.56 0.23 -10.45
N VAL A 50 16.15 0.24 -9.25
CA VAL A 50 15.44 0.24 -7.97
C VAL A 50 16.04 1.29 -7.03
N ALA A 51 15.26 1.75 -6.07
CA ALA A 51 15.76 2.55 -4.95
C ALA A 51 15.98 1.64 -3.74
N ILE A 52 17.18 1.64 -3.16
CA ILE A 52 17.50 0.84 -1.97
C ILE A 52 17.74 1.77 -0.78
N LYS A 53 16.81 1.74 0.18
CA LYS A 53 16.95 2.44 1.46
C LYS A 53 17.62 1.52 2.48
N VAL A 54 18.73 1.98 3.03
CA VAL A 54 19.59 1.24 3.96
C VAL A 54 19.47 1.84 5.35
N ILE A 55 19.13 1.01 6.34
CA ILE A 55 18.96 1.39 7.75
C ILE A 55 19.85 0.51 8.63
N ASP A 56 20.53 1.09 9.62
CA ASP A 56 21.37 0.34 10.57
C ASP A 56 20.51 -0.29 11.68
N LYS A 57 20.68 -1.60 11.93
CA LYS A 57 19.92 -2.35 12.95
C LYS A 57 20.24 -1.90 14.37
N GLU A 58 21.47 -1.53 14.68
CA GLU A 58 21.84 -1.05 16.01
C GLU A 58 21.02 0.19 16.43
N LYS A 59 20.63 1.02 15.46
CA LYS A 59 19.78 2.19 15.71
C LYS A 59 18.33 1.80 16.01
N ILE A 60 17.87 0.64 15.50
CA ILE A 60 16.51 0.12 15.71
C ILE A 60 16.41 -0.70 17.01
N LEU A 61 17.43 -1.49 17.33
CA LEU A 61 17.42 -2.47 18.42
C LEU A 61 17.36 -1.84 19.83
N LYS A 62 17.73 -0.56 19.98
CA LYS A 62 17.69 0.14 21.27
C LYS A 62 16.28 0.41 21.79
N VAL A 63 15.23 0.27 20.97
CA VAL A 63 13.89 0.78 21.29
C VAL A 63 12.85 -0.32 21.58
N GLY A 64 13.19 -1.61 21.53
CA GLY A 64 12.25 -2.69 21.90
C GLY A 64 11.00 -2.85 20.99
N LEU A 65 10.91 -2.10 19.89
CA LEU A 65 9.72 -1.99 19.02
C LEU A 65 9.81 -2.82 17.72
N ILE A 66 10.66 -3.83 17.70
CA ILE A 66 10.88 -4.70 16.52
C ILE A 66 9.56 -5.30 16.00
N ALA A 67 8.63 -5.63 16.90
CA ALA A 67 7.32 -6.18 16.55
C ALA A 67 6.46 -5.19 15.73
N HIS A 68 6.50 -3.90 16.08
CA HIS A 68 5.73 -2.86 15.38
C HIS A 68 6.30 -2.61 13.98
N ILE A 69 7.63 -2.54 13.88
CA ILE A 69 8.34 -2.38 12.61
C ILE A 69 8.05 -3.55 11.68
N LYS A 70 8.13 -4.80 12.18
CA LYS A 70 7.79 -5.99 11.38
C LYS A 70 6.35 -5.96 10.88
N ARG A 71 5.39 -5.50 11.69
CA ARG A 71 3.98 -5.36 11.31
C ARG A 71 3.83 -4.35 10.17
N GLU A 72 4.37 -3.16 10.31
CA GLU A 72 4.27 -2.11 9.29
C GLU A 72 4.93 -2.58 7.97
N ILE A 73 6.10 -3.22 8.04
CA ILE A 73 6.74 -3.81 6.85
C ILE A 73 5.86 -4.87 6.18
N SER A 74 5.23 -5.74 6.96
CA SER A 74 4.32 -6.79 6.45
C SER A 74 3.12 -6.21 5.72
N ILE A 75 2.58 -5.09 6.22
CA ILE A 75 1.47 -4.39 5.56
C ILE A 75 1.97 -3.67 4.30
N LEU A 76 3.10 -2.95 4.37
CA LEU A 76 3.67 -2.23 3.24
C LEU A 76 4.02 -3.13 2.05
N ARG A 77 4.43 -4.38 2.29
CA ARG A 77 4.65 -5.37 1.22
C ARG A 77 3.38 -5.70 0.41
N ARG A 78 2.20 -5.49 1.00
CA ARG A 78 0.88 -5.73 0.38
C ARG A 78 0.21 -4.44 -0.10
N VAL A 79 0.82 -3.28 0.16
CA VAL A 79 0.33 -1.99 -0.33
C VAL A 79 0.69 -1.86 -1.80
N ARG A 80 -0.33 -1.85 -2.65
CA ARG A 80 -0.21 -1.57 -4.08
C ARG A 80 -1.23 -0.48 -4.42
N HIS A 81 -0.73 0.66 -4.87
CA HIS A 81 -1.52 1.83 -5.22
C HIS A 81 -0.74 2.67 -6.23
N PRO A 82 -1.37 3.26 -7.26
CA PRO A 82 -0.68 4.05 -8.29
C PRO A 82 0.15 5.18 -7.73
N ASN A 83 -0.36 5.84 -6.69
CA ASN A 83 0.30 6.98 -6.07
C ASN A 83 1.13 6.65 -4.82
N ILE A 84 1.54 5.39 -4.62
CA ILE A 84 2.45 4.98 -3.56
C ILE A 84 3.65 4.28 -4.18
N VAL A 85 4.85 4.61 -3.70
CA VAL A 85 6.08 3.91 -4.10
C VAL A 85 6.00 2.46 -3.65
N GLN A 86 6.10 1.53 -4.60
CA GLN A 86 5.99 0.11 -4.29
C GLN A 86 7.23 -0.42 -3.55
N LEU A 87 7.01 -1.18 -2.48
CA LEU A 87 8.04 -1.97 -1.82
C LEU A 87 8.12 -3.34 -2.50
N TYR A 88 9.24 -3.64 -3.17
CA TYR A 88 9.44 -4.93 -3.84
C TYR A 88 9.87 -6.00 -2.84
N GLU A 89 10.89 -5.72 -2.03
CA GLU A 89 11.36 -6.66 -1.02
C GLU A 89 12.11 -5.97 0.12
N VAL A 90 12.27 -6.71 1.22
CA VAL A 90 13.09 -6.30 2.36
C VAL A 90 14.15 -7.37 2.60
N MET A 91 15.40 -6.95 2.63
CA MET A 91 16.54 -7.80 2.93
C MET A 91 17.19 -7.34 4.23
N ALA A 92 17.92 -8.23 4.90
CA ALA A 92 18.62 -7.88 6.12
C ALA A 92 19.94 -8.64 6.28
N THR A 93 20.94 -7.97 6.85
CA THR A 93 22.18 -8.58 7.36
C THR A 93 22.19 -8.52 8.88
N LYS A 94 23.26 -8.97 9.55
CA LYS A 94 23.40 -8.81 11.00
C LYS A 94 23.33 -7.34 11.45
N ALA A 95 23.86 -6.42 10.63
CA ALA A 95 23.99 -5.00 10.98
C ALA A 95 23.00 -4.06 10.29
N LYS A 96 22.39 -4.46 9.15
CA LYS A 96 21.60 -3.52 8.31
C LYS A 96 20.30 -4.14 7.81
N ILE A 97 19.33 -3.30 7.49
CA ILE A 97 18.08 -3.60 6.78
C ILE A 97 18.08 -2.82 5.47
N TYR A 98 17.65 -3.47 4.40
CA TYR A 98 17.60 -2.93 3.05
C TYR A 98 16.16 -3.02 2.53
N PHE A 99 15.57 -1.88 2.20
CA PHE A 99 14.25 -1.79 1.57
C PHE A 99 14.46 -1.55 0.09
N VAL A 100 14.07 -2.52 -0.74
CA VAL A 100 14.14 -2.42 -2.20
C VAL A 100 12.80 -1.92 -2.71
N MET A 101 12.80 -0.75 -3.34
CA MET A 101 11.61 -0.01 -3.69
C MET A 101 11.63 0.40 -5.17
N GLU A 102 10.45 0.73 -5.70
CA GLU A 102 10.28 1.38 -6.99
C GLU A 102 11.17 2.63 -7.09
N TYR A 103 11.93 2.73 -8.19
CA TYR A 103 12.70 3.93 -8.49
C TYR A 103 11.86 4.91 -9.31
N VAL A 104 11.48 6.03 -8.71
CA VAL A 104 10.68 7.07 -9.34
C VAL A 104 11.58 8.11 -10.03
N LYS A 105 11.48 8.23 -11.36
CA LYS A 105 12.44 9.01 -12.16
C LYS A 105 12.14 10.51 -12.26
N GLY A 106 10.91 10.95 -12.08
CA GLY A 106 10.50 12.36 -12.25
C GLY A 106 10.88 13.29 -11.10
N GLY A 107 11.52 12.76 -10.05
CA GLY A 107 12.04 13.54 -8.92
C GLY A 107 10.95 14.11 -8.01
N GLU A 108 11.31 15.06 -7.17
CA GLU A 108 10.39 15.67 -6.20
C GLU A 108 9.38 16.61 -6.87
N LEU A 109 8.11 16.53 -6.46
CA LEU A 109 7.03 17.41 -6.93
C LEU A 109 7.39 18.90 -6.73
N PHE A 110 8.09 19.22 -5.64
CA PHE A 110 8.39 20.59 -5.26
C PHE A 110 9.44 21.26 -6.16
N ASN A 111 10.18 20.50 -6.97
CA ASN A 111 10.99 21.06 -8.04
C ASN A 111 10.13 21.80 -9.08
N LYS A 112 8.85 21.44 -9.23
CA LYS A 112 7.90 22.23 -10.04
C LYS A 112 7.47 23.52 -9.35
N VAL A 113 7.34 23.51 -8.03
CA VAL A 113 6.94 24.69 -7.22
C VAL A 113 8.09 25.70 -7.11
N ALA A 114 9.34 25.25 -7.15
CA ALA A 114 10.51 26.13 -7.19
C ALA A 114 10.50 27.09 -8.40
N LYS A 115 9.77 26.74 -9.47
CA LYS A 115 9.57 27.59 -10.66
C LYS A 115 8.40 28.58 -10.51
N GLY A 116 7.67 28.53 -9.40
CA GLY A 116 6.50 29.36 -9.10
C GLY A 116 5.30 28.56 -8.59
N ARG A 117 4.27 29.27 -8.12
CA ARG A 117 3.01 28.67 -7.65
C ARG A 117 2.31 27.86 -8.74
N LEU A 118 1.62 26.79 -8.35
CA LEU A 118 0.82 26.00 -9.28
C LEU A 118 -0.55 26.64 -9.51
N LYS A 119 -1.13 26.39 -10.70
CA LYS A 119 -2.54 26.67 -10.96
C LYS A 119 -3.41 25.77 -10.09
N GLU A 120 -4.56 26.29 -9.68
CA GLU A 120 -5.45 25.60 -8.74
C GLU A 120 -5.87 24.20 -9.23
N GLU A 121 -6.14 24.06 -10.53
CA GLU A 121 -6.50 22.78 -11.15
C GLU A 121 -5.38 21.74 -11.06
N VAL A 122 -4.14 22.16 -11.29
CA VAL A 122 -2.96 21.28 -11.22
C VAL A 122 -2.69 20.87 -9.77
N ALA A 123 -2.71 21.83 -8.84
CA ALA A 123 -2.54 21.54 -7.42
C ALA A 123 -3.65 20.63 -6.89
N ARG A 124 -4.89 20.80 -7.36
CA ARG A 124 -6.01 19.92 -7.03
C ARG A 124 -5.77 18.49 -7.51
N LYS A 125 -5.31 18.29 -8.75
CA LYS A 125 -4.97 16.95 -9.27
C LYS A 125 -3.92 16.26 -8.39
N TYR A 126 -2.85 16.97 -8.02
CA TYR A 126 -1.82 16.44 -7.13
C TYR A 126 -2.35 16.14 -5.73
N PHE A 127 -3.18 17.02 -5.18
CA PHE A 127 -3.78 16.81 -3.87
C PHE A 127 -4.77 15.64 -3.86
N GLN A 128 -5.53 15.44 -4.94
CA GLN A 128 -6.41 14.28 -5.10
C GLN A 128 -5.63 12.96 -5.08
N GLN A 129 -4.51 12.90 -5.82
CA GLN A 129 -3.64 11.71 -5.84
C GLN A 129 -2.99 11.45 -4.47
N LEU A 130 -2.55 12.51 -3.77
CA LEU A 130 -2.03 12.43 -2.42
C LEU A 130 -3.09 11.87 -1.44
N ILE A 131 -4.30 12.44 -1.44
CA ILE A 131 -5.38 11.98 -0.55
C ILE A 131 -5.80 10.54 -0.91
N SER A 132 -5.78 10.15 -2.18
CA SER A 132 -6.04 8.76 -2.59
C SER A 132 -5.03 7.79 -1.95
N ALA A 133 -3.74 8.11 -2.03
CA ALA A 133 -2.68 7.31 -1.41
C ALA A 133 -2.83 7.24 0.13
N VAL A 134 -3.04 8.39 0.78
CA VAL A 134 -3.19 8.46 2.23
C VAL A 134 -4.42 7.67 2.71
N ALA A 135 -5.56 7.82 2.04
CA ALA A 135 -6.79 7.07 2.33
C ALA A 135 -6.59 5.56 2.20
N PHE A 136 -5.91 5.13 1.13
CA PHE A 136 -5.64 3.72 0.90
C PHE A 136 -4.83 3.06 2.03
N CYS A 137 -3.83 3.77 2.55
CA CYS A 137 -3.01 3.29 3.66
C CYS A 137 -3.72 3.38 5.01
N HIS A 138 -4.44 4.47 5.28
CA HIS A 138 -5.19 4.64 6.54
C HIS A 138 -6.22 3.54 6.73
N ALA A 139 -6.90 3.13 5.65
CA ALA A 139 -7.84 1.99 5.67
C ALA A 139 -7.20 0.64 6.03
N ARG A 140 -5.86 0.55 6.02
CA ARG A 140 -5.05 -0.63 6.38
C ARG A 140 -4.29 -0.44 7.69
N GLY A 141 -4.58 0.62 8.44
CA GLY A 141 -3.90 0.93 9.70
C GLY A 141 -2.46 1.41 9.55
N VAL A 142 -2.05 1.82 8.34
CA VAL A 142 -0.72 2.38 8.09
C VAL A 142 -0.84 3.89 7.96
N TYR A 143 0.00 4.60 8.73
CA TYR A 143 0.05 6.06 8.76
C TYR A 143 1.45 6.52 8.35
N HIS A 144 1.54 7.66 7.67
CA HIS A 144 2.82 8.18 7.23
C HIS A 144 3.51 9.01 8.32
N ARG A 145 2.85 9.85 9.13
CA ARG A 145 3.44 10.61 10.27
C ARG A 145 4.58 11.60 9.98
N ASP A 146 5.15 11.59 8.77
CA ASP A 146 6.25 12.46 8.31
C ASP A 146 6.03 12.86 6.84
N LEU A 147 4.77 13.16 6.47
CA LEU A 147 4.46 13.68 5.14
C LEU A 147 5.07 15.07 4.98
N LYS A 148 5.90 15.22 3.95
CA LYS A 148 6.65 16.43 3.64
C LYS A 148 7.02 16.47 2.16
N PRO A 149 7.40 17.63 1.62
CA PRO A 149 7.76 17.80 0.21
C PRO A 149 8.69 16.73 -0.37
N GLU A 150 9.72 16.38 0.38
CA GLU A 150 10.78 15.45 0.00
C GLU A 150 10.24 14.02 -0.20
N ASN A 151 9.08 13.70 0.38
CA ASN A 151 8.43 12.40 0.27
C ASN A 151 7.36 12.35 -0.84
N ILE A 152 7.15 13.46 -1.57
CA ILE A 152 6.18 13.54 -2.67
C ILE A 152 6.94 13.61 -3.99
N LEU A 153 7.02 12.48 -4.67
CA LEU A 153 7.71 12.34 -5.95
C LEU A 153 6.73 12.40 -7.12
N LEU A 154 7.27 12.55 -8.33
CA LEU A 154 6.56 12.46 -9.59
C LEU A 154 7.13 11.32 -10.45
N ASP A 155 6.26 10.50 -11.02
CA ASP A 155 6.65 9.54 -12.06
C ASP A 155 6.89 10.23 -13.43
N GLU A 156 7.19 9.42 -14.46
CA GLU A 156 7.46 9.91 -15.82
C GLU A 156 6.25 10.58 -16.47
N ASP A 157 5.04 10.13 -16.11
CA ASP A 157 3.77 10.71 -16.55
C ASP A 157 3.36 11.94 -15.73
N GLY A 158 4.17 12.29 -14.72
CA GLY A 158 3.96 13.43 -13.85
C GLY A 158 2.83 13.23 -12.85
N ASN A 159 2.54 11.99 -12.44
CA ASN A 159 1.63 11.65 -11.34
C ASN A 159 2.38 11.52 -10.00
N VAL A 160 1.69 11.81 -8.91
CA VAL A 160 2.25 11.72 -7.55
C VAL A 160 2.60 10.28 -7.21
N LYS A 161 3.78 10.09 -6.60
CA LYS A 161 4.22 8.88 -5.92
C LYS A 161 4.67 9.25 -4.51
N VAL A 162 3.91 8.82 -3.50
CA VAL A 162 4.26 9.02 -2.09
C VAL A 162 5.28 7.97 -1.68
N SER A 163 6.49 8.40 -1.29
CA SER A 163 7.54 7.51 -0.77
C SER A 163 7.48 7.39 0.75
N ASP A 164 8.24 6.45 1.32
CA ASP A 164 8.48 6.33 2.77
C ASP A 164 7.25 6.12 3.67
N PHE A 165 6.11 5.73 3.09
CA PHE A 165 4.92 5.36 3.84
C PHE A 165 5.22 4.26 4.85
N GLY A 166 4.85 4.43 6.13
CA GLY A 166 5.10 3.47 7.23
C GLY A 166 6.59 3.20 7.56
N LEU A 167 7.54 3.83 6.87
CA LEU A 167 8.98 3.75 7.22
C LEU A 167 9.43 4.90 8.13
N SER A 168 8.60 5.93 8.22
CA SER A 168 8.69 7.04 9.15
C SER A 168 8.45 6.64 10.60
N ALA A 169 7.53 5.71 10.88
CA ALA A 169 7.31 5.20 12.24
C ALA A 169 8.60 4.55 12.79
N ILE A 170 9.35 3.87 11.92
CA ILE A 170 10.69 3.35 12.23
C ILE A 170 11.62 4.52 12.62
N SER A 171 11.59 5.61 11.85
CA SER A 171 12.46 6.77 12.05
C SER A 171 12.09 7.59 13.29
N GLU A 172 10.80 7.73 13.62
CA GLU A 172 10.32 8.42 14.82
C GLU A 172 10.61 7.64 16.10
N GLN A 173 10.52 6.31 16.05
CA GLN A 173 10.86 5.46 17.19
C GLN A 173 12.35 5.57 17.56
N ILE A 174 13.22 5.74 16.56
CA ILE A 174 14.66 6.01 16.76
C ILE A 174 14.90 7.40 17.39
N LYS A 175 14.00 8.36 17.21
CA LYS A 175 14.13 9.73 17.78
C LYS A 175 13.80 9.82 19.28
N GLN A 176 13.47 8.72 19.96
CA GLN A 176 13.07 8.73 21.38
C GLN A 176 14.21 9.04 22.38
N ASP A 177 15.43 9.32 21.93
CA ASP A 177 16.58 9.69 22.78
C ASP A 177 16.45 11.06 23.50
N GLY A 178 15.25 11.65 23.58
CA GLY A 178 14.91 12.79 24.42
C GLY A 178 15.50 14.14 24.03
N LEU A 179 16.58 14.15 23.25
CA LEU A 179 17.29 15.33 22.77
C LEU A 179 16.66 15.85 21.47
N PHE A 180 16.37 17.15 21.45
CA PHE A 180 15.89 17.87 20.28
C PHE A 180 16.96 17.91 19.16
N HIS A 181 17.21 16.79 18.48
CA HIS A 181 17.91 16.80 17.20
C HIS A 181 16.89 16.88 16.04
N THR A 182 16.05 17.92 16.09
CA THR A 182 15.31 18.44 14.92
C THR A 182 16.15 19.50 14.21
N PHE A 183 17.48 19.35 14.17
CA PHE A 183 18.36 20.35 13.57
C PHE A 183 18.65 20.15 12.07
N CYS A 184 17.90 19.27 11.38
CA CYS A 184 18.09 19.06 9.94
C CYS A 184 16.80 18.85 9.13
N GLY A 185 15.63 19.26 9.65
CA GLY A 185 14.37 19.19 8.90
C GLY A 185 13.43 20.33 9.29
N THR A 186 12.65 20.83 8.34
CA THR A 186 11.75 21.97 8.54
C THR A 186 10.51 21.53 9.34
N PRO A 187 10.34 21.92 10.63
CA PRO A 187 9.20 21.48 11.46
C PRO A 187 7.84 22.06 11.01
N ALA A 188 7.82 22.86 9.94
CA ALA A 188 6.65 23.54 9.44
C ALA A 188 5.55 22.62 8.87
N TYR A 189 5.86 21.35 8.61
CA TYR A 189 4.91 20.34 8.11
C TYR A 189 4.25 19.50 9.22
N VAL A 190 4.72 19.65 10.46
CA VAL A 190 4.34 18.81 11.59
C VAL A 190 3.11 19.40 12.31
N ALA A 191 2.18 18.53 12.71
CA ALA A 191 0.97 18.92 13.43
C ALA A 191 1.30 19.41 14.86
N PRO A 192 0.53 20.35 15.43
CA PRO A 192 0.78 20.90 16.77
C PRO A 192 0.88 19.83 17.87
N GLU A 193 0.04 18.78 17.80
CA GLU A 193 0.00 17.72 18.79
C GLU A 193 1.26 16.83 18.81
N VAL A 194 1.96 16.71 17.68
CA VAL A 194 3.24 15.96 17.59
C VAL A 194 4.35 16.71 18.31
N LEU A 195 4.33 18.04 18.24
CA LEU A 195 5.30 18.91 18.93
C LEU A 195 5.12 18.86 20.45
N GLY A 196 3.89 18.63 20.92
CA GLY A 196 3.53 18.51 22.33
C GLY A 196 3.96 17.20 23.01
N ARG A 197 4.59 16.26 22.28
CA ARG A 197 5.07 14.95 22.78
C ARG A 197 4.02 14.12 23.52
N LYS A 198 2.74 14.24 23.17
CA LYS A 198 1.67 13.35 23.65
C LYS A 198 1.43 12.27 22.59
N GLY A 199 0.87 11.13 22.99
CA GLY A 199 0.34 10.17 22.03
C GLY A 199 -0.66 10.88 21.10
N TYR A 200 -0.57 10.61 19.80
CA TYR A 200 -1.35 11.30 18.77
C TYR A 200 -1.99 10.30 17.81
N ASP A 201 -3.09 10.71 17.17
CA ASP A 201 -3.72 9.96 16.08
C ASP A 201 -2.95 10.22 14.78
N GLY A 202 -2.29 9.17 14.28
CA GLY A 202 -1.50 9.24 13.04
C GLY A 202 -2.32 9.68 11.82
N ALA A 203 -3.61 9.35 11.77
CA ALA A 203 -4.47 9.77 10.68
C ALA A 203 -4.63 11.30 10.66
N LYS A 204 -4.89 11.90 11.82
CA LYS A 204 -5.07 13.35 11.95
C LYS A 204 -3.80 14.11 11.64
N VAL A 205 -2.63 13.58 12.03
CA VAL A 205 -1.33 14.17 11.72
C VAL A 205 -1.07 14.21 10.21
N ASP A 206 -1.34 13.10 9.50
CA ASP A 206 -1.17 13.06 8.04
C ASP A 206 -2.05 14.08 7.32
N ILE A 207 -3.28 14.29 7.79
CA ILE A 207 -4.20 15.30 7.21
C ILE A 207 -3.67 16.71 7.39
N TRP A 208 -3.11 17.04 8.55
CA TRP A 208 -2.45 18.32 8.77
C TRP A 208 -1.31 18.53 7.77
N SER A 209 -0.42 17.55 7.63
CA SER A 209 0.71 17.61 6.70
C SER A 209 0.26 17.74 5.24
N CYS A 210 -0.81 17.04 4.85
CA CYS A 210 -1.47 17.23 3.55
C CYS A 210 -1.96 18.67 3.35
N GLY A 211 -2.55 19.29 4.38
CA GLY A 211 -2.95 20.70 4.35
C GLY A 211 -1.76 21.65 4.14
N VAL A 212 -0.65 21.41 4.82
CA VAL A 212 0.58 22.20 4.63
C VAL A 212 1.11 22.03 3.21
N ILE A 213 1.18 20.79 2.70
CA ILE A 213 1.60 20.50 1.32
C ILE A 213 0.71 21.26 0.31
N LEU A 214 -0.62 21.16 0.43
CA LEU A 214 -1.55 21.88 -0.46
C LEU A 214 -1.33 23.39 -0.43
N PHE A 215 -1.13 23.96 0.77
CA PHE A 215 -0.83 25.37 0.90
C PHE A 215 0.45 25.72 0.12
N VAL A 216 1.53 24.96 0.28
CA VAL A 216 2.79 25.27 -0.41
C VAL A 216 2.67 25.12 -1.92
N LEU A 217 1.95 24.09 -2.42
CA LEU A 217 1.70 23.94 -3.86
C LEU A 217 1.01 25.18 -4.46
N MET A 218 0.10 25.79 -3.70
CA MET A 218 -0.71 26.94 -4.13
C MET A 218 -0.06 28.30 -3.87
N ALA A 219 0.72 28.42 -2.80
CA ALA A 219 1.33 29.67 -2.35
C ALA A 219 2.77 29.84 -2.84
N GLY A 220 3.52 28.74 -3.00
CA GLY A 220 4.96 28.74 -3.21
C GLY A 220 5.78 28.99 -1.94
N TYR A 221 5.14 29.08 -0.77
CA TYR A 221 5.78 29.26 0.53
C TYR A 221 5.00 28.56 1.64
N LEU A 222 5.61 28.41 2.82
CA LEU A 222 5.04 27.72 3.98
C LEU A 222 3.92 28.52 4.68
N PRO A 223 2.81 27.87 5.13
CA PRO A 223 1.74 28.57 5.85
C PRO A 223 2.22 29.11 7.20
N PHE A 224 3.09 28.36 7.89
CA PHE A 224 3.68 28.72 9.17
C PHE A 224 5.19 28.88 8.99
N HIS A 225 5.64 30.12 8.85
CA HIS A 225 7.05 30.45 8.72
C HIS A 225 7.39 31.70 9.52
N ASP A 226 8.55 31.68 10.14
CA ASP A 226 9.14 32.81 10.87
C ASP A 226 10.65 32.61 10.99
N GLN A 227 11.41 33.70 11.08
CA GLN A 227 12.85 33.64 11.38
C GLN A 227 13.10 33.17 12.81
N ASN A 228 12.19 33.52 13.73
CA ASN A 228 12.24 33.02 15.10
C ASN A 228 11.45 31.71 15.22
N VAL A 229 12.16 30.62 15.51
CA VAL A 229 11.59 29.27 15.64
C VAL A 229 10.44 29.23 16.66
N MET A 230 10.55 29.96 17.77
CA MET A 230 9.50 30.02 18.79
C MET A 230 8.25 30.77 18.29
N ALA A 231 8.45 31.83 17.50
CA ALA A 231 7.34 32.55 16.86
C ALA A 231 6.64 31.68 15.81
N MET A 232 7.42 30.89 15.04
CA MET A 232 6.87 29.88 14.12
C MET A 232 6.03 28.84 14.88
N TYR A 233 6.54 28.28 15.98
CA TYR A 233 5.75 27.36 16.81
C TYR A 233 4.48 28.00 17.36
N LYS A 234 4.54 29.26 17.81
CA LYS A 234 3.36 30.00 18.26
C LYS A 234 2.30 30.12 17.15
N LYS A 235 2.71 30.36 15.90
CA LYS A 235 1.81 30.37 14.74
C LYS A 235 1.18 29.00 14.50
N ILE A 236 1.97 27.92 14.59
CA ILE A 236 1.50 26.53 14.44
C ILE A 236 0.45 26.20 15.51
N TYR A 237 0.75 26.42 16.79
CA TYR A 237 -0.17 26.11 17.90
C TYR A 237 -1.47 26.91 17.84
N LYS A 238 -1.42 28.14 17.31
CA LYS A 238 -2.61 28.97 17.13
C LYS A 238 -3.36 28.71 15.83
N GLY A 239 -2.75 28.04 14.85
CA GLY A 239 -3.30 27.90 13.50
C GLY A 239 -3.37 29.23 12.74
N GLU A 240 -2.52 30.20 13.07
CA GLU A 240 -2.50 31.52 12.42
C GLU A 240 -1.68 31.47 11.13
N PHE A 241 -2.37 31.33 9.98
CA PHE A 241 -1.79 31.46 8.64
C PHE A 241 -2.59 32.42 7.76
N ARG A 242 -1.95 32.98 6.73
CA ARG A 242 -2.60 33.92 5.80
C ARG A 242 -2.67 33.32 4.40
N CYS A 243 -3.88 33.17 3.88
CA CYS A 243 -4.09 32.78 2.48
C CYS A 243 -3.74 33.96 1.55
N PRO A 244 -2.96 33.74 0.49
CA PRO A 244 -2.74 34.73 -0.57
C PRO A 244 -4.04 35.20 -1.24
N ARG A 245 -4.00 36.40 -1.83
CA ARG A 245 -5.17 36.99 -2.54
C ARG A 245 -5.63 36.19 -3.76
N TRP A 246 -4.76 35.37 -4.34
CA TRP A 246 -5.09 34.53 -5.50
C TRP A 246 -5.73 33.19 -5.11
N PHE A 247 -5.92 32.90 -3.82
CA PHE A 247 -6.65 31.71 -3.40
C PHE A 247 -8.14 31.94 -3.60
N SER A 248 -8.84 30.96 -4.17
CA SER A 248 -10.29 30.97 -4.17
C SER A 248 -10.82 30.93 -2.73
N SER A 249 -11.98 31.55 -2.50
CA SER A 249 -12.65 31.52 -1.19
C SER A 249 -13.00 30.10 -0.75
N GLU A 250 -13.19 29.20 -1.71
CA GLU A 250 -13.43 27.78 -1.49
C GLU A 250 -12.18 27.05 -0.99
N LEU A 251 -11.02 27.26 -1.64
CA LEU A 251 -9.74 26.72 -1.19
C LEU A 251 -9.36 27.24 0.19
N ALA A 252 -9.51 28.53 0.44
CA ALA A 252 -9.17 29.13 1.75
C ALA A 252 -9.97 28.47 2.88
N ARG A 253 -11.29 28.28 2.68
CA ARG A 253 -12.16 27.59 3.64
C ARG A 253 -11.83 26.12 3.79
N PHE A 254 -11.38 25.47 2.73
CA PHE A 254 -10.96 24.08 2.78
C PHE A 254 -9.65 23.93 3.59
N LEU A 255 -8.67 24.81 3.37
CA LEU A 255 -7.42 24.86 4.11
C LEU A 255 -7.64 25.11 5.61
N THR A 256 -8.58 25.97 6.00
CA THR A 256 -8.89 26.19 7.42
C THR A 256 -9.42 24.93 8.12
N ARG A 257 -10.04 24.00 7.38
CA ARG A 257 -10.50 22.72 7.95
C ARG A 257 -9.39 21.66 8.01
N LEU A 258 -8.46 21.69 7.04
CA LEU A 258 -7.27 20.82 7.02
C LEU A 258 -6.27 21.21 8.12
N LEU A 259 -6.07 22.51 8.32
CA LEU A 259 -5.13 23.09 9.29
C LEU A 259 -5.82 23.50 10.60
N ASP A 260 -6.87 22.78 11.01
CA ASP A 260 -7.46 22.93 12.34
C ASP A 260 -6.49 22.36 13.40
N THR A 261 -6.12 23.18 14.38
CA THR A 261 -5.18 22.78 15.43
C THR A 261 -5.77 21.80 16.42
N ASN A 262 -7.11 21.70 16.49
CA ASN A 262 -7.77 20.68 17.27
C ASN A 262 -7.95 19.40 16.42
N PRO A 263 -7.25 18.29 16.73
CA PRO A 263 -7.32 17.06 15.95
C PRO A 263 -8.73 16.46 15.91
N GLU A 264 -9.58 16.68 16.92
CA GLU A 264 -10.96 16.16 16.93
C GLU A 264 -11.89 16.89 15.96
N ARG A 265 -11.60 18.16 15.68
CA ARG A 265 -12.38 18.98 14.75
C ARG A 265 -11.79 19.00 13.34
N ARG A 266 -10.53 18.57 13.19
CA ARG A 266 -9.83 18.49 11.92
C ARG A 266 -10.59 17.56 10.96
N ILE A 267 -10.74 18.03 9.72
CA ILE A 267 -11.49 17.33 8.69
C ILE A 267 -10.97 15.90 8.46
N THR A 268 -11.90 14.97 8.25
CA THR A 268 -11.60 13.57 7.99
C THR A 268 -11.49 13.27 6.50
N ILE A 269 -10.89 12.13 6.12
CA ILE A 269 -10.79 11.71 4.71
C ILE A 269 -12.16 11.62 4.01
N PRO A 270 -13.20 10.99 4.60
CA PRO A 270 -14.52 10.98 3.98
C PRO A 270 -15.09 12.38 3.72
N GLU A 271 -14.84 13.33 4.63
CA GLU A 271 -15.26 14.72 4.45
C GLU A 271 -14.43 15.46 3.41
N ILE A 272 -13.12 15.19 3.31
CA ILE A 272 -12.24 15.71 2.25
C ILE A 272 -12.74 15.24 0.90
N MET A 273 -12.99 13.94 0.73
CA MET A 273 -13.48 13.35 -0.51
C MET A 273 -14.86 13.89 -0.91
N ASN A 274 -15.64 14.35 0.07
CA ASN A 274 -16.94 14.99 -0.15
C ASN A 274 -16.88 16.52 -0.33
N ASN A 275 -15.72 17.14 -0.13
CA ASN A 275 -15.56 18.59 -0.24
C ASN A 275 -15.73 19.09 -1.68
N ARG A 276 -16.43 20.22 -1.84
CA ARG A 276 -16.70 20.81 -3.17
C ARG A 276 -15.45 21.23 -3.92
N TRP A 277 -14.42 21.75 -3.23
CA TRP A 277 -13.15 22.10 -3.86
C TRP A 277 -12.43 20.85 -4.36
N PHE A 278 -12.46 19.77 -3.57
CA PHE A 278 -11.79 18.51 -3.86
C PHE A 278 -12.46 17.74 -5.00
N LYS A 279 -13.80 17.65 -5.02
CA LYS A 279 -14.55 16.85 -6.00
C LYS A 279 -14.44 17.32 -7.44
N LYS A 280 -14.06 18.59 -7.68
CA LYS A 280 -13.93 19.15 -9.03
C LYS A 280 -12.95 18.33 -9.87
N GLY A 281 -13.46 17.64 -10.89
CA GLY A 281 -12.67 16.78 -11.79
C GLY A 281 -12.09 15.54 -11.11
N PHE A 282 -12.56 15.15 -9.91
CA PHE A 282 -12.07 13.96 -9.22
C PHE A 282 -12.67 12.70 -9.87
N LYS A 283 -11.85 11.92 -10.58
CA LYS A 283 -12.18 10.56 -11.00
C LYS A 283 -11.68 9.60 -9.92
N HIS A 284 -12.57 8.77 -9.37
CA HIS A 284 -12.17 7.76 -8.40
C HIS A 284 -11.23 6.77 -9.09
N VAL A 285 -9.98 6.66 -8.66
CA VAL A 285 -9.03 5.73 -9.28
C VAL A 285 -9.43 4.31 -8.89
N LYS A 286 -10.21 3.65 -9.74
CA LYS A 286 -10.43 2.22 -9.67
C LYS A 286 -9.23 1.55 -10.34
N PHE A 287 -8.37 0.95 -9.55
CA PHE A 287 -7.29 0.12 -10.06
C PHE A 287 -7.46 -1.30 -9.55
N TYR A 288 -7.01 -2.26 -10.34
CA TYR A 288 -6.87 -3.65 -9.92
C TYR A 288 -5.44 -4.11 -10.19
N ILE A 289 -5.06 -5.19 -9.53
CA ILE A 289 -3.73 -5.78 -9.63
C ILE A 289 -3.89 -7.04 -10.47
N GLU A 290 -3.19 -7.12 -11.58
CA GLU A 290 -3.17 -8.26 -12.50
C GLU A 290 -1.70 -8.67 -12.70
N ASP A 291 -1.34 -9.90 -12.35
CA ASP A 291 0.02 -10.44 -12.48
C ASP A 291 1.14 -9.50 -11.99
N ASP A 292 1.02 -8.99 -10.76
CA ASP A 292 1.95 -8.03 -10.17
C ASP A 292 2.07 -6.66 -10.86
N LYS A 293 1.22 -6.40 -11.85
CA LYS A 293 1.09 -5.10 -12.52
C LYS A 293 -0.16 -4.37 -12.05
N LEU A 294 -0.06 -3.04 -12.01
CA LEU A 294 -1.14 -2.15 -11.61
C LEU A 294 -1.91 -1.69 -12.87
N CYS A 295 -3.19 -2.04 -12.97
CA CYS A 295 -4.05 -1.69 -14.09
C CYS A 295 -5.10 -0.66 -13.65
N SER A 296 -5.23 0.46 -14.38
CA SER A 296 -6.28 1.47 -14.16
C SER A 296 -7.50 1.16 -15.01
N ILE A 297 -8.70 1.29 -14.44
CA ILE A 297 -9.95 1.29 -15.22
C ILE A 297 -10.13 2.70 -15.78
N ASN A 298 -10.02 2.84 -17.10
CA ASN A 298 -10.50 4.04 -17.79
C ASN A 298 -12.03 3.94 -17.88
N ASP A 299 -12.75 4.69 -17.04
CA ASP A 299 -14.20 4.90 -17.17
C ASP A 299 -14.47 5.90 -18.33
N ASP A 300 -13.99 5.62 -19.54
CA ASP A 300 -14.38 6.32 -20.77
C ASP A 300 -14.96 5.29 -21.76
N VAL A 301 -16.14 4.76 -21.40
CA VAL A 301 -17.09 4.21 -22.37
C VAL A 301 -18.37 4.99 -22.15
N ASP A 302 -18.49 6.11 -22.87
CA ASP A 302 -19.78 6.76 -23.08
C ASP A 302 -20.03 6.79 -24.58
N ASP A 303 -21.18 6.24 -24.94
CA ASP A 303 -21.70 6.05 -26.28
C ASP A 303 -21.64 7.33 -27.13
N LYS A 304 -21.04 7.21 -28.31
CA LYS A 304 -21.47 7.96 -29.49
C LYS A 304 -21.48 7.06 -30.71
N GLU A 305 -22.69 6.64 -31.06
CA GLU A 305 -23.03 6.19 -32.41
C GLU A 305 -22.73 7.29 -33.45
N GLY A 306 -22.27 6.85 -34.62
CA GLY A 306 -22.38 7.55 -35.90
C GLY A 306 -21.39 8.68 -36.15
N VAL A 307 -20.40 8.47 -37.03
CA VAL A 307 -20.51 8.79 -38.47
C VAL A 307 -19.22 8.34 -39.16
N ASP A 308 -19.46 7.73 -40.32
CA ASP A 308 -18.58 7.21 -41.35
C ASP A 308 -17.45 8.16 -41.81
N SER A 309 -16.25 7.59 -42.06
CA SER A 309 -15.36 7.99 -43.16
C SER A 309 -14.27 6.93 -43.37
N SER A 310 -14.62 6.00 -44.25
CA SER A 310 -13.78 5.25 -45.19
C SER A 310 -12.37 5.80 -45.53
N SER A 311 -11.42 4.86 -45.62
CA SER A 311 -10.51 4.58 -46.77
C SER A 311 -9.26 3.81 -46.27
N GLU A 312 -9.27 2.48 -46.41
CA GLU A 312 -8.46 1.70 -47.39
C GLU A 312 -6.93 1.77 -47.10
N LEU A 313 -6.18 0.67 -46.90
CA LEU A 313 -5.96 -0.46 -47.81
C LEU A 313 -5.30 -1.69 -47.13
N SER A 314 -5.65 -2.88 -47.66
CA SER A 314 -4.83 -4.10 -47.89
C SER A 314 -4.40 -4.95 -46.68
N GLU A 315 -5.11 -6.02 -46.32
CA GLU A 315 -5.11 -7.39 -46.90
C GLU A 315 -3.76 -8.15 -46.86
N SER A 316 -3.72 -9.22 -46.04
CA SER A 316 -3.58 -10.60 -46.55
C SER A 316 -3.83 -11.61 -45.44
N GLU A 317 -4.85 -12.43 -45.65
CA GLU A 317 -5.26 -13.58 -44.85
C GLU A 317 -4.37 -14.81 -45.10
N SER A 318 -4.25 -15.67 -44.10
CA SER A 318 -4.22 -17.12 -44.33
C SER A 318 -4.79 -17.82 -43.10
N GLU A 319 -5.94 -18.46 -43.30
CA GLU A 319 -6.76 -19.18 -42.34
C GLU A 319 -6.10 -20.44 -41.76
N MET A 320 -6.41 -20.76 -40.50
CA MET A 320 -6.77 -22.13 -40.14
C MET A 320 -7.64 -22.15 -38.87
N GLU A 321 -8.90 -22.56 -39.04
CA GLU A 321 -9.90 -22.76 -38.00
C GLU A 321 -9.45 -23.78 -36.93
N ILE A 322 -9.56 -23.43 -35.63
CA ILE A 322 -9.81 -24.42 -34.56
C ILE A 322 -10.80 -23.84 -33.51
N ARG A 323 -12.06 -24.23 -33.65
CA ARG A 323 -12.99 -24.70 -32.60
C ARG A 323 -13.09 -23.85 -31.31
N ARG A 324 -14.15 -23.03 -31.25
CA ARG A 324 -14.64 -22.31 -30.06
C ARG A 324 -14.76 -23.25 -28.83
N LYS A 325 -14.03 -22.97 -27.75
CA LYS A 325 -14.29 -23.46 -26.39
C LYS A 325 -14.85 -22.30 -25.54
N PRO A 326 -15.77 -22.57 -24.58
CA PRO A 326 -16.33 -21.54 -23.71
C PRO A 326 -15.26 -20.93 -22.78
N PRO A 327 -15.48 -19.73 -22.24
CA PRO A 327 -14.46 -18.99 -21.50
C PRO A 327 -14.08 -19.75 -20.22
N SER A 328 -12.81 -20.15 -20.12
CA SER A 328 -12.26 -20.73 -18.89
C SER A 328 -12.05 -19.66 -17.84
N LEU A 329 -12.52 -19.90 -16.61
CA LEU A 329 -12.26 -19.06 -15.44
C LEU A 329 -10.73 -18.88 -15.21
N PRO A 330 -10.26 -17.71 -14.73
CA PRO A 330 -8.85 -17.48 -14.41
C PRO A 330 -8.34 -18.48 -13.36
N ARG A 331 -7.05 -18.88 -13.44
CA ARG A 331 -6.43 -19.75 -12.43
C ARG A 331 -6.36 -19.04 -11.05
N PRO A 332 -6.69 -19.72 -9.94
CA PRO A 332 -6.56 -19.16 -8.59
C PRO A 332 -5.09 -18.86 -8.23
N ALA A 333 -4.86 -17.86 -7.37
CA ALA A 333 -3.52 -17.47 -6.93
C ALA A 333 -2.83 -18.60 -6.14
N SER A 334 -1.56 -18.89 -6.44
CA SER A 334 -0.81 -19.99 -5.82
C SER A 334 -0.24 -19.61 -4.45
N LEU A 335 -0.48 -20.45 -3.44
CA LEU A 335 0.10 -20.32 -2.09
C LEU A 335 1.54 -20.84 -2.06
N ASN A 336 2.43 -20.11 -1.40
CA ASN A 336 3.81 -20.52 -1.19
C ASN A 336 3.99 -21.24 0.16
N ALA A 337 5.16 -21.85 0.38
CA ALA A 337 5.47 -22.57 1.60
C ALA A 337 5.38 -21.72 2.89
N PHE A 338 5.64 -20.41 2.81
CA PHE A 338 5.46 -19.50 3.94
C PHE A 338 3.98 -19.27 4.27
N ASP A 339 3.12 -19.18 3.25
CA ASP A 339 1.68 -19.10 3.43
C ASP A 339 1.18 -20.37 4.15
N ILE A 340 1.64 -21.54 3.71
CA ILE A 340 1.32 -22.85 4.31
C ILE A 340 1.75 -22.94 5.78
N ILE A 341 2.96 -22.48 6.11
CA ILE A 341 3.48 -22.52 7.50
C ILE A 341 2.65 -21.62 8.42
N SER A 342 2.17 -20.48 7.92
CA SER A 342 1.26 -19.60 8.66
C SER A 342 -0.12 -20.20 8.93
N PHE A 343 -0.42 -21.38 8.36
CA PHE A 343 -1.71 -22.07 8.50
C PHE A 343 -1.68 -23.25 9.49
N SER A 344 -0.54 -23.60 10.08
CA SER A 344 -0.44 -24.75 11.00
C SER A 344 -0.90 -24.41 12.43
N ARG A 345 -1.70 -25.28 13.07
CA ARG A 345 -2.22 -25.07 14.44
C ARG A 345 -1.13 -24.93 15.51
N SER A 346 0.01 -25.60 15.33
CA SER A 346 1.17 -25.56 16.24
C SER A 346 2.00 -24.28 16.11
N PHE A 347 1.81 -23.53 15.02
CA PHE A 347 2.33 -22.17 14.81
C PHE A 347 1.17 -21.22 14.48
N ASP A 348 0.00 -21.46 15.07
CA ASP A 348 -1.14 -20.58 14.90
C ASP A 348 -0.90 -19.32 15.70
N LEU A 349 -0.34 -18.32 15.00
CA LEU A 349 -0.06 -17.02 15.58
C LEU A 349 -1.31 -16.13 15.57
N SER A 350 -2.50 -16.64 15.21
CA SER A 350 -3.75 -15.86 15.24
C SER A 350 -4.02 -15.25 16.62
N GLY A 351 -3.75 -16.01 17.69
CA GLY A 351 -3.82 -15.53 19.09
C GLY A 351 -2.76 -14.49 19.47
N LEU A 352 -1.75 -14.26 18.62
CA LEU A 352 -0.71 -13.24 18.79
C LEU A 352 -0.94 -11.99 17.91
N PHE A 353 -1.85 -12.08 16.93
CA PHE A 353 -1.98 -11.10 15.83
C PHE A 353 -3.39 -10.60 15.55
N ASP A 354 -4.44 -11.07 16.22
CA ASP A 354 -5.77 -10.46 16.08
C ASP A 354 -6.61 -10.56 17.36
N ASP A 355 -7.31 -9.47 17.68
CA ASP A 355 -8.47 -9.48 18.55
C ASP A 355 -9.63 -10.16 17.78
N GLY A 356 -9.58 -11.49 17.68
CA GLY A 356 -10.68 -12.36 17.23
C GLY A 356 -11.13 -12.18 15.78
N GLU A 357 -10.45 -12.81 14.81
CA GLU A 357 -11.02 -13.01 13.47
C GLU A 357 -12.09 -14.11 13.51
N ASP A 358 -13.36 -13.72 13.34
CA ASP A 358 -14.44 -14.65 13.04
C ASP A 358 -14.31 -15.12 11.58
N GLY A 359 -13.61 -16.25 11.40
CA GLY A 359 -13.17 -16.74 10.08
C GLY A 359 -12.88 -18.24 10.07
N GLY A 360 -13.03 -18.87 8.91
CA GLY A 360 -12.86 -20.31 8.70
C GLY A 360 -12.00 -20.65 7.49
N ARG A 361 -11.26 -21.76 7.55
CA ARG A 361 -10.42 -22.23 6.42
C ARG A 361 -10.63 -23.72 6.16
N PHE A 362 -10.67 -24.09 4.88
CA PHE A 362 -10.90 -25.45 4.42
C PHE A 362 -9.99 -25.80 3.24
N ILE A 363 -9.57 -27.06 3.13
CA ILE A 363 -8.80 -27.58 1.99
C ILE A 363 -9.72 -28.43 1.13
N SER A 364 -9.77 -28.17 -0.17
CA SER A 364 -10.61 -28.88 -1.12
C SER A 364 -9.83 -29.41 -2.32
N GLY A 365 -10.10 -30.65 -2.70
CA GLY A 365 -9.64 -31.23 -3.98
C GLY A 365 -10.52 -30.84 -5.17
N ALA A 366 -11.67 -30.19 -4.94
CA ALA A 366 -12.63 -29.88 -5.99
C ALA A 366 -12.15 -28.74 -6.91
N PRO A 367 -12.54 -28.71 -8.20
CA PRO A 367 -12.28 -27.57 -9.07
C PRO A 367 -12.98 -26.28 -8.57
N VAL A 368 -12.35 -25.12 -8.79
CA VAL A 368 -12.89 -23.80 -8.41
C VAL A 368 -14.36 -23.59 -8.80
N PRO A 369 -14.82 -23.94 -10.02
CA PRO A 369 -16.22 -23.75 -10.40
C PRO A 369 -17.19 -24.54 -9.50
N LYS A 370 -16.78 -25.73 -9.04
CA LYS A 370 -17.58 -26.58 -8.14
C LYS A 370 -17.64 -25.99 -6.73
N ILE A 371 -16.54 -25.41 -6.25
CA ILE A 371 -16.50 -24.72 -4.95
C ILE A 371 -17.39 -23.47 -4.97
N ILE A 372 -17.28 -22.65 -6.02
CA ILE A 372 -18.08 -21.45 -6.19
C ILE A 372 -19.58 -21.80 -6.29
N SER A 373 -19.94 -22.80 -7.10
CA SER A 373 -21.33 -23.29 -7.20
C SER A 373 -21.87 -23.73 -5.85
N LYS A 374 -21.05 -24.37 -5.01
CA LYS A 374 -21.49 -24.82 -3.69
C LYS A 374 -21.71 -23.66 -2.72
N LEU A 375 -20.85 -22.64 -2.74
CA LEU A 375 -21.03 -21.42 -1.96
C LEU A 375 -22.32 -20.67 -2.34
N GLU A 376 -22.70 -20.71 -3.62
CA GLU A 376 -23.97 -20.14 -4.09
C GLU A 376 -25.19 -20.92 -3.61
N GLU A 377 -25.13 -22.24 -3.63
CA GLU A 377 -26.21 -23.09 -3.10
C GLU A 377 -26.47 -22.74 -1.64
N ILE A 378 -25.41 -22.67 -0.83
CA ILE A 378 -25.50 -22.32 0.59
C ILE A 378 -26.10 -20.91 0.76
N ALA A 379 -25.64 -19.95 -0.04
CA ALA A 379 -26.13 -18.58 0.03
C ALA A 379 -27.62 -18.43 -0.36
N LYS A 380 -28.11 -19.23 -1.31
CA LYS A 380 -29.52 -19.24 -1.71
C LYS A 380 -30.42 -19.74 -0.59
N VAL A 381 -30.00 -20.77 0.16
CA VAL A 381 -30.76 -21.34 1.29
C VAL A 381 -31.07 -20.27 2.34
N VAL A 382 -30.12 -19.36 2.58
CA VAL A 382 -30.25 -18.30 3.60
C VAL A 382 -30.70 -16.94 3.04
N SER A 383 -31.08 -16.87 1.76
CA SER A 383 -31.48 -15.62 1.07
C SER A 383 -30.40 -14.52 1.07
N PHE A 384 -29.14 -14.92 0.86
CA PHE A 384 -28.02 -13.97 0.71
C PHE A 384 -27.85 -13.59 -0.77
N ALA A 385 -27.55 -12.33 -1.01
CA ALA A 385 -27.10 -11.87 -2.32
C ALA A 385 -25.65 -12.34 -2.54
N VAL A 386 -25.38 -12.92 -3.71
CA VAL A 386 -24.06 -13.43 -4.07
C VAL A 386 -23.44 -12.56 -5.14
N ARG A 387 -22.24 -12.03 -4.86
CA ARG A 387 -21.38 -11.40 -5.87
C ARG A 387 -20.15 -12.25 -6.09
N LYS A 388 -19.87 -12.59 -7.35
CA LYS A 388 -18.72 -13.39 -7.76
C LYS A 388 -17.80 -12.55 -8.61
N LYS A 389 -16.50 -12.62 -8.36
CA LYS A 389 -15.48 -12.12 -9.26
C LYS A 389 -14.25 -13.01 -9.15
N ASP A 390 -13.90 -13.64 -10.26
CA ASP A 390 -12.78 -14.59 -10.37
C ASP A 390 -12.92 -15.78 -9.38
N CYS A 391 -12.00 -15.89 -8.43
CA CYS A 391 -11.95 -16.92 -7.37
C CYS A 391 -12.45 -16.40 -6.00
N ARG A 392 -13.19 -15.29 -5.99
CA ARG A 392 -13.73 -14.65 -4.79
C ARG A 392 -15.24 -14.59 -4.84
N VAL A 393 -15.86 -14.92 -3.72
CA VAL A 393 -17.32 -14.93 -3.55
C VAL A 393 -17.66 -14.07 -2.34
N SER A 394 -18.49 -13.06 -2.52
CA SER A 394 -19.03 -12.25 -1.43
C SER A 394 -20.50 -12.59 -1.24
N LEU A 395 -20.85 -12.93 0.00
CA LEU A 395 -22.20 -13.24 0.44
C LEU A 395 -22.69 -12.08 1.31
N GLU A 396 -23.82 -11.48 0.96
CA GLU A 396 -24.41 -10.36 1.69
C GLU A 396 -25.83 -10.71 2.12
N GLY A 397 -26.08 -10.69 3.43
CA GLY A 397 -27.37 -10.98 4.01
C GLY A 397 -28.40 -9.91 3.69
N SER A 398 -29.62 -10.33 3.40
CA SER A 398 -30.73 -9.42 3.09
C SER A 398 -31.41 -8.82 4.34
N LYS A 399 -31.04 -9.27 5.54
CA LYS A 399 -31.60 -8.81 6.82
C LYS A 399 -30.65 -7.78 7.46
N GLU A 400 -31.20 -6.65 7.91
CA GLU A 400 -30.45 -5.66 8.69
C GLU A 400 -30.40 -6.08 10.17
N GLY A 401 -29.25 -6.55 10.63
CA GLY A 401 -28.98 -6.78 12.05
C GLY A 401 -28.64 -5.48 12.79
N ALA A 402 -28.42 -5.57 14.12
CA ALA A 402 -28.08 -4.42 14.97
C ALA A 402 -26.79 -3.68 14.54
N LYS A 403 -25.94 -4.32 13.72
CA LYS A 403 -24.69 -3.77 13.16
C LYS A 403 -24.72 -3.68 11.62
N GLY A 404 -25.91 -3.64 11.02
CA GLY A 404 -26.11 -3.68 9.57
C GLY A 404 -26.10 -5.11 9.00
N PRO A 405 -26.21 -5.26 7.68
CA PRO A 405 -26.32 -6.56 7.03
C PRO A 405 -25.03 -7.40 7.16
N LEU A 406 -25.18 -8.68 7.46
CA LEU A 406 -24.07 -9.63 7.55
C LEU A 406 -23.40 -9.79 6.18
N THR A 407 -22.13 -9.45 6.10
CA THR A 407 -21.34 -9.60 4.86
C THR A 407 -20.18 -10.55 5.11
N ILE A 408 -20.03 -11.56 4.25
CA ILE A 408 -19.02 -12.61 4.31
C ILE A 408 -18.26 -12.63 3.00
N ALA A 409 -16.94 -12.82 3.05
CA ALA A 409 -16.11 -13.00 1.87
C ALA A 409 -15.42 -14.37 1.93
N ALA A 410 -15.51 -15.12 0.82
CA ALA A 410 -14.80 -16.36 0.58
C ALA A 410 -13.78 -16.16 -0.55
N GLU A 411 -12.54 -16.57 -0.33
CA GLU A 411 -11.44 -16.49 -1.29
C GLU A 411 -10.83 -17.88 -1.51
N ILE A 412 -10.59 -18.24 -2.78
CA ILE A 412 -10.09 -19.56 -3.17
C ILE A 412 -8.68 -19.42 -3.75
N PHE A 413 -7.74 -20.18 -3.20
CA PHE A 413 -6.33 -20.18 -3.57
C PHE A 413 -5.88 -21.55 -4.08
N GLU A 414 -4.93 -21.60 -5.00
CA GLU A 414 -4.30 -22.85 -5.45
C GLU A 414 -3.19 -23.25 -4.46
N LEU A 415 -3.24 -24.48 -3.95
CA LEU A 415 -2.18 -25.04 -3.12
C LEU A 415 -1.27 -25.96 -3.92
N THR A 416 -1.89 -26.80 -4.76
CA THR A 416 -1.23 -27.67 -5.74
C THR A 416 -2.12 -27.77 -6.98
N PRO A 417 -1.66 -28.35 -8.10
CA PRO A 417 -2.51 -28.57 -9.27
C PRO A 417 -3.81 -29.36 -8.99
N SER A 418 -3.87 -30.09 -7.88
CA SER A 418 -5.03 -30.87 -7.43
C SER A 418 -5.73 -30.32 -6.18
N LEU A 419 -5.13 -29.37 -5.44
CA LEU A 419 -5.63 -28.89 -4.15
C LEU A 419 -5.82 -27.38 -4.12
N ARG A 420 -6.88 -26.95 -3.43
CA ARG A 420 -7.23 -25.54 -3.22
C ARG A 420 -7.53 -25.27 -1.76
N VAL A 421 -7.24 -24.05 -1.32
CA VAL A 421 -7.60 -23.55 0.00
C VAL A 421 -8.75 -22.57 -0.15
N VAL A 422 -9.79 -22.73 0.64
CA VAL A 422 -10.93 -21.81 0.73
C VAL A 422 -10.85 -21.11 2.08
N GLU A 423 -10.65 -19.80 2.06
CA GLU A 423 -10.67 -18.96 3.25
C GLU A 423 -11.96 -18.15 3.30
N VAL A 424 -12.65 -18.16 4.43
CA VAL A 424 -13.89 -17.42 4.64
C VAL A 424 -13.75 -16.49 5.82
N LYS A 425 -14.16 -15.23 5.66
CA LYS A 425 -14.05 -14.18 6.68
C LYS A 425 -15.30 -13.32 6.77
N LYS A 426 -15.68 -12.93 7.98
CA LYS A 426 -16.67 -11.86 8.21
C LYS A 426 -16.10 -10.51 7.76
N LYS A 427 -16.89 -9.73 7.02
CA LYS A 427 -16.55 -8.36 6.56
C LYS A 427 -17.36 -7.27 7.25
N ALA A 428 -18.64 -7.52 7.53
CA ALA A 428 -19.54 -6.59 8.22
C ALA A 428 -20.69 -7.37 8.89
N GLY A 429 -21.46 -6.73 9.77
CA GLY A 429 -22.58 -7.35 10.50
C GLY A 429 -22.20 -7.98 11.85
N ASP A 430 -23.18 -8.59 12.51
CA ASP A 430 -23.03 -9.10 13.87
C ASP A 430 -22.18 -10.38 13.95
N ARG A 431 -21.42 -10.52 15.04
CA ARG A 431 -20.52 -11.66 15.27
C ARG A 431 -21.29 -12.94 15.61
N VAL A 432 -22.35 -12.84 16.40
CA VAL A 432 -23.17 -14.00 16.79
C VAL A 432 -23.92 -14.54 15.57
N GLU A 433 -24.44 -13.64 14.74
CA GLU A 433 -25.11 -13.99 13.47
C GLU A 433 -24.14 -14.69 12.51
N TYR A 434 -22.89 -14.24 12.44
CA TYR A 434 -21.85 -14.90 11.65
C TYR A 434 -21.52 -16.30 12.17
N GLU A 435 -21.28 -16.47 13.47
CA GLU A 435 -20.93 -17.77 14.06
C GLU A 435 -22.07 -18.79 13.89
N GLU A 436 -23.32 -18.35 14.05
CA GLU A 436 -24.49 -19.19 13.81
C GLU A 436 -24.56 -19.66 12.35
N PHE A 437 -24.42 -18.74 11.39
CA PHE A 437 -24.40 -19.08 9.97
C PHE A 437 -23.21 -20.00 9.61
N TYR A 438 -22.03 -19.68 10.15
CA TYR A 438 -20.80 -20.42 9.90
C TYR A 438 -20.92 -21.89 10.34
N HIS A 439 -21.46 -22.13 11.54
CA HIS A 439 -21.58 -23.46 12.10
C HIS A 439 -22.78 -24.28 11.60
N LYS A 440 -23.92 -23.63 11.31
CA LYS A 440 -25.14 -24.34 10.89
C LYS A 440 -25.20 -24.62 9.39
N GLU A 441 -24.72 -23.69 8.57
CA GLU A 441 -24.94 -23.72 7.12
C GLU A 441 -23.62 -23.85 6.35
N LEU A 442 -22.68 -22.95 6.60
CA LEU A 442 -21.48 -22.85 5.77
C LEU A 442 -20.52 -24.04 5.97
N LYS A 443 -20.17 -24.35 7.22
CA LYS A 443 -19.24 -25.44 7.53
C LYS A 443 -19.80 -26.81 7.11
N PRO A 444 -21.06 -27.19 7.45
CA PRO A 444 -21.65 -28.45 6.97
C PRO A 444 -21.82 -28.48 5.45
N GLY A 445 -22.20 -27.36 4.83
CA GLY A 445 -22.37 -27.27 3.37
C GLY A 445 -21.08 -27.49 2.58
N LEU A 446 -19.92 -27.16 3.17
CA LEU A 446 -18.59 -27.32 2.57
C LEU A 446 -17.89 -28.62 2.96
N GLN A 447 -18.38 -29.38 3.93
CA GLN A 447 -17.79 -30.67 4.35
C GLN A 447 -17.65 -31.65 3.18
N ASN A 448 -18.63 -31.73 2.29
CA ASN A 448 -18.61 -32.60 1.11
C ASN A 448 -17.54 -32.24 0.06
N LEU A 449 -16.90 -31.07 0.20
CA LEU A 449 -15.80 -30.62 -0.64
C LEU A 449 -14.47 -30.61 0.11
N THR A 450 -14.49 -30.81 1.44
CA THR A 450 -13.32 -30.69 2.30
C THR A 450 -12.61 -32.04 2.39
N LEU A 451 -11.28 -32.03 2.29
CA LEU A 451 -10.48 -33.20 2.67
C LEU A 451 -10.30 -33.17 4.18
N GLU A 452 -10.85 -34.14 4.89
CA GLU A 452 -10.58 -34.30 6.32
C GLU A 452 -9.10 -34.70 6.49
N VAL A 453 -8.36 -33.91 7.26
CA VAL A 453 -7.06 -34.33 7.79
C VAL A 453 -7.37 -35.15 9.03
N ASP A 454 -7.67 -36.43 8.81
CA ASP A 454 -8.01 -37.35 9.88
C ASP A 454 -6.74 -37.89 10.54
N GLY A 455 -6.69 -37.80 11.87
CA GLY A 455 -5.70 -38.49 12.72
C GLY A 455 -5.04 -37.63 13.81
N PRO A 456 -5.44 -37.75 15.08
CA PRO A 456 -4.52 -37.56 16.19
C PRO A 456 -3.48 -38.69 16.16
N VAL A 457 -2.20 -38.33 16.08
CA VAL A 457 -1.09 -39.22 16.40
C VAL A 457 -1.21 -39.57 17.88
N ASP A 458 -1.36 -40.86 18.14
CA ASP A 458 -1.47 -41.44 19.47
C ASP A 458 -0.26 -41.01 20.32
N SER A 459 -0.53 -40.29 21.40
CA SER A 459 0.48 -39.80 22.34
C SER A 459 0.86 -40.91 23.31
N SER A 460 1.56 -41.93 22.84
CA SER A 460 2.23 -42.90 23.70
C SER A 460 3.56 -43.34 23.09
N HIS A 461 4.61 -43.28 23.92
CA HIS A 461 6.01 -43.62 23.65
C HIS A 461 6.94 -42.49 23.14
N LEU A 462 7.33 -41.61 24.08
CA LEU A 462 8.68 -41.04 24.09
C LEU A 462 9.53 -41.86 25.08
N PRO A 463 10.66 -42.47 24.65
CA PRO A 463 11.66 -42.96 25.58
C PRO A 463 12.34 -41.78 26.27
N SER A 464 12.48 -41.86 27.58
CA SER A 464 13.27 -40.91 28.37
C SER A 464 14.76 -41.21 28.20
N ASP A 465 15.48 -40.34 27.51
CA ASP A 465 16.94 -40.35 27.56
C ASP A 465 17.42 -39.39 28.66
N THR A 466 17.59 -39.97 29.84
CA THR A 466 18.62 -39.60 30.81
C THR A 466 19.94 -40.22 30.37
N GLU A 467 20.91 -39.39 29.99
CA GLU A 467 22.24 -39.21 30.63
C GLU A 467 23.12 -38.28 29.79
#